data_AF-A0A938XBT5-F1
#
_entry.id   AF-A0A938XBT5-F1
#
_cell.length_a   1.000
_cell.length_b   1.000
_cell.length_c   1.000
_cell.angle_alpha   90.00
_cell.angle_beta   90.00
_cell.angle_gamma   90.00
#
_symmetry.space_group_name_H-M   'P 1'
#
loop_
_entity.id
_entity.type
_entity.pdbx_description
1 polymer ?
#
loop_
_entity_poly.entity_id
_entity_poly.type
_entity_poly.pdbx_seq_one_letter_code
_entity_poly.pdbx_strand_id
1 'polypeptide(L)'
;MYIKIYTKSQLVLLRSVNRLFRKKYRLPQEILNRVEAILMVKELGENGFVAVLLDPVENDMTGIEDVLNCYPRLLKDGEDVTDVPVEETNTWLTKGKEWYMDTLKIKGEKSWIYAIYSMTVERIYGK
;
A
#
# COMPACT_ATOMS: atom_id res chain seq x y z
N MET A 1 1.07 -10.13 3.98
CA MET A 1 1.27 -9.28 5.19
C MET A 1 1.25 -7.81 4.79
N TYR A 2 0.75 -6.90 5.63
CA TYR A 2 0.76 -5.47 5.34
C TYR A 2 1.09 -4.61 6.57
N ILE A 3 1.56 -3.39 6.31
CA ILE A 3 1.81 -2.38 7.34
C ILE A 3 0.65 -1.39 7.30
N LYS A 4 0.03 -1.16 8.47
CA LYS A 4 -1.10 -0.25 8.65
C LYS A 4 -0.63 1.08 9.23
N ILE A 5 -0.95 2.18 8.57
CA ILE A 5 -0.46 3.52 8.93
C ILE A 5 -1.63 4.50 8.96
N TYR A 6 -1.90 5.05 10.14
CA TYR A 6 -2.99 5.97 10.40
C TYR A 6 -2.49 7.41 10.54
N THR A 7 -1.26 7.61 11.01
CA THR A 7 -0.77 8.93 11.40
C THR A 7 0.64 9.20 10.94
N LYS A 8 0.98 10.50 10.90
CA LYS A 8 2.34 10.97 10.62
C LYS A 8 3.38 10.36 11.56
N SER A 9 3.05 10.24 12.85
CA SER A 9 3.95 9.68 13.86
C SER A 9 4.29 8.22 13.58
N GLN A 10 3.31 7.42 13.13
CA GLN A 10 3.56 6.03 12.74
C GLN A 10 4.44 5.93 11.50
N LEU A 11 4.29 6.84 10.53
CA LEU A 11 5.20 6.91 9.38
C LEU A 11 6.64 7.27 9.80
N VAL A 12 6.82 8.20 10.74
CA VAL A 12 8.16 8.56 11.27
C VAL A 12 8.80 7.37 11.98
N LEU A 13 8.02 6.61 12.76
CA LEU A 13 8.48 5.38 13.37
C LEU A 13 8.88 4.34 12.31
N LEU A 14 8.03 4.15 11.28
CA LEU A 14 8.32 3.23 10.19
C LEU A 14 9.61 3.61 9.47
N ARG A 15 9.88 4.89 9.19
CA ARG A 15 11.15 5.35 8.61
C ARG A 15 12.35 4.94 9.46
N SER A 16 12.23 5.09 10.78
CA SER A 16 13.29 4.75 11.72
C SER A 16 13.56 3.24 11.74
N VAL A 17 12.50 2.44 11.81
CA VAL A 17 12.58 0.96 11.82
C VAL A 17 13.04 0.43 10.46
N ASN A 18 12.56 1.00 9.35
CA ASN A 18 12.92 0.59 7.99
C ASN A 18 14.43 0.65 7.75
N ARG A 19 15.12 1.63 8.34
CA ARG A 19 16.60 1.72 8.27
C ARG A 19 17.31 0.55 8.93
N LEU A 20 16.69 -0.07 9.94
CA LEU A 20 17.22 -1.21 10.68
C LEU A 20 16.98 -2.55 9.95
N PHE A 21 16.05 -2.60 8.99
CA PHE A 21 15.83 -3.80 8.20
C PHE A 21 17.02 -4.14 7.31
N ARG A 22 17.24 -5.45 7.10
CA ARG A 22 18.17 -5.95 6.08
C ARG A 22 17.78 -5.35 4.73
N LYS A 23 18.77 -5.03 3.88
CA LYS A 23 18.56 -4.36 2.57
C LYS A 23 17.40 -4.97 1.76
N LYS A 24 17.29 -6.30 1.74
CA LYS A 24 16.23 -7.02 1.01
C LYS A 24 14.79 -6.77 1.49
N TYR A 25 14.60 -6.28 2.72
CA TYR A 25 13.30 -6.02 3.34
C TYR A 25 13.03 -4.53 3.54
N ARG A 26 13.93 -3.65 3.09
CA ARG A 26 13.73 -2.21 3.23
C ARG A 26 12.68 -1.75 2.23
N LEU A 27 11.62 -1.12 2.73
CA LEU A 27 10.66 -0.43 1.89
C LEU A 27 11.39 0.63 1.05
N PRO A 28 11.07 0.72 -0.25
CA PRO A 28 11.56 1.80 -1.11
C PRO A 28 11.15 3.17 -0.57
N GLN A 29 11.99 4.18 -0.80
CA GLN A 29 11.76 5.52 -0.28
C GLN A 29 10.54 6.18 -0.94
N GLU A 30 10.30 5.84 -2.21
CA GLU A 30 9.16 6.25 -3.02
C GLU A 30 7.84 5.84 -2.36
N ILE A 31 7.77 4.64 -1.79
CA ILE A 31 6.59 4.17 -1.05
C ILE A 31 6.39 5.01 0.21
N LEU A 32 7.46 5.27 0.97
CA LEU A 32 7.38 6.10 2.19
C LEU A 32 7.03 7.56 1.90
N ASN A 33 7.39 8.07 0.72
CA ASN A 33 7.03 9.40 0.25
C ASN A 33 5.56 9.43 -0.20
N ARG A 34 5.07 8.37 -0.86
CA ARG A 34 3.66 8.25 -1.25
C ARG A 34 2.74 8.21 -0.04
N VAL A 35 3.09 7.44 1.00
CA VAL A 35 2.37 7.42 2.28
C VAL A 35 2.35 8.81 2.91
N GLU A 36 3.48 9.53 2.90
CA GLU A 36 3.54 10.91 3.41
C GLU A 36 2.57 11.85 2.69
N ALA A 37 2.57 11.80 1.35
CA ALA A 37 1.70 12.63 0.53
C ALA A 37 0.21 12.36 0.82
N ILE A 38 -0.19 11.09 0.97
CA ILE A 38 -1.56 10.73 1.35
C ILE A 38 -1.92 11.34 2.71
N LEU A 39 -1.07 11.14 3.72
CA LEU A 39 -1.32 11.62 5.08
C LEU A 39 -1.35 13.16 5.19
N MET A 40 -0.76 13.89 4.24
CA MET A 40 -0.76 15.36 4.22
C MET A 40 -1.98 15.95 3.52
N VAL A 41 -2.52 15.27 2.50
CA VAL A 41 -3.50 15.86 1.57
C VAL A 41 -4.88 15.23 1.70
N LYS A 42 -4.98 13.99 2.19
CA LYS A 42 -6.22 13.22 2.21
C LYS A 42 -6.72 13.02 3.64
N GLU A 43 -8.02 13.19 3.82
CA GLU A 43 -8.70 12.81 5.05
C GLU A 43 -8.95 11.30 5.05
N LEU A 44 -8.29 10.58 5.96
CA LEU A 44 -8.53 9.16 6.15
C LEU A 44 -9.89 8.86 6.78
N GLY A 45 -10.42 9.76 7.61
CA GLY A 45 -11.56 9.46 8.48
C GLY A 45 -11.19 8.54 9.66
N GLU A 46 -12.15 8.28 10.53
CA GLU A 46 -11.92 7.60 11.82
C GLU A 46 -11.38 6.17 11.67
N ASN A 47 -11.90 5.42 10.70
CA ASN A 47 -11.48 4.04 10.46
C ASN A 47 -10.57 3.88 9.23
N GLY A 48 -10.18 4.99 8.60
CA GLY A 48 -9.32 4.96 7.43
C GLY A 48 -7.84 4.84 7.77
N PHE A 49 -7.06 4.39 6.79
CA PHE A 49 -5.63 4.17 6.94
C PHE A 49 -4.94 4.00 5.58
N VAL A 50 -3.61 4.12 5.58
CA VAL A 50 -2.77 3.68 4.47
C VAL A 50 -2.29 2.26 4.76
N ALA A 51 -2.45 1.37 3.79
CA ALA A 51 -1.96 0.01 3.83
C ALA A 51 -0.80 -0.14 2.86
N VAL A 52 0.34 -0.66 3.33
CA VAL A 52 1.46 -1.04 2.46
C VAL A 52 1.57 -2.56 2.46
N LEU A 53 1.16 -3.20 1.37
CA LEU A 53 1.24 -4.65 1.19
C LEU A 53 2.67 -5.03 0.82
N LEU A 54 3.23 -5.99 1.57
CA LEU A 54 4.64 -6.40 1.42
C LEU A 54 4.81 -7.56 0.44
N ASP A 55 3.75 -8.35 0.28
CA ASP A 55 3.68 -9.45 -0.67
C ASP A 55 2.97 -8.95 -1.93
N PRO A 56 3.39 -9.42 -3.11
CA PRO A 56 2.71 -9.04 -4.35
C PRO A 56 1.27 -9.58 -4.34
N VAL A 57 0.36 -8.81 -4.92
CA VAL A 57 -1.05 -9.17 -5.08
C VAL A 57 -1.21 -9.95 -6.38
N GLU A 58 -1.96 -11.07 -6.33
CA GLU A 58 -2.23 -11.92 -7.49
C GLU A 58 -3.57 -11.61 -8.18
N ASN A 59 -4.56 -11.15 -7.40
CA ASN A 59 -5.88 -10.73 -7.85
C ASN A 59 -6.13 -9.29 -7.38
N ASP A 60 -6.24 -8.36 -8.32
CA ASP A 60 -6.21 -6.91 -8.07
C ASP A 60 -7.13 -6.51 -6.90
N MET A 61 -8.45 -6.56 -7.08
CA MET A 61 -9.38 -6.10 -6.03
C MET A 61 -9.61 -7.13 -4.92
N THR A 62 -9.99 -8.36 -5.27
CA THR A 62 -10.31 -9.39 -4.26
C THR A 62 -9.10 -9.74 -3.39
N GLY A 63 -7.89 -9.78 -3.97
CA GLY A 63 -6.67 -10.05 -3.22
C GLY A 63 -6.33 -8.91 -2.27
N ILE A 64 -6.57 -7.65 -2.66
CA ILE A 64 -6.42 -6.51 -1.73
C ILE A 64 -7.43 -6.62 -0.59
N GLU A 65 -8.71 -6.86 -0.87
CA GLU A 65 -9.75 -6.97 0.16
C GLU A 65 -9.45 -8.10 1.16
N ASP A 66 -9.05 -9.28 0.67
CA ASP A 66 -8.68 -10.43 1.49
C ASP A 66 -7.48 -10.13 2.41
N VAL A 67 -6.45 -9.44 1.88
CA VAL A 67 -5.27 -9.06 2.66
C VAL A 67 -5.61 -7.99 3.70
N LEU A 68 -6.45 -7.01 3.33
CA LEU A 68 -6.85 -5.93 4.24
C LEU A 68 -7.73 -6.45 5.38
N ASN A 69 -8.53 -7.49 5.14
CA ASN A 69 -9.31 -8.22 6.14
C ASN A 69 -10.15 -7.29 7.03
N CYS A 70 -10.86 -6.33 6.42
CA CYS A 70 -11.56 -5.24 7.13
C CYS A 70 -12.91 -5.63 7.76
N TYR A 71 -13.21 -6.93 7.89
CA TYR A 71 -14.51 -7.40 8.40
C TYR A 71 -14.84 -6.85 9.80
N PRO A 72 -16.13 -6.59 10.09
CA PRO A 72 -17.30 -6.78 9.21
C PRO A 72 -17.53 -5.61 8.25
N ARG A 73 -16.60 -4.66 8.12
CA ARG A 73 -16.77 -3.49 7.25
C ARG A 73 -16.67 -3.91 5.79
N LEU A 74 -17.66 -3.47 5.02
CA LEU A 74 -17.67 -3.67 3.58
C LEU A 74 -16.88 -2.54 2.91
N LEU A 75 -15.98 -2.93 2.01
CA LEU A 75 -15.25 -2.00 1.16
C LEU A 75 -16.06 -1.75 -0.11
N LYS A 76 -15.88 -0.56 -0.68
CA LYS A 76 -16.32 -0.21 -2.01
C LYS A 76 -15.11 0.32 -2.75
N ASP A 77 -14.96 -0.11 -4.00
CA ASP A 77 -13.99 0.45 -4.93
C ASP A 77 -14.12 1.98 -4.93
N GLY A 78 -13.00 2.65 -4.67
CA GLY A 78 -12.85 4.08 -4.87
C GLY A 78 -12.34 4.39 -6.28
N GLU A 79 -11.83 5.60 -6.49
CA GLU A 79 -11.28 6.06 -7.78
C GLU A 79 -10.09 5.22 -8.27
N ASP A 80 -9.82 5.37 -9.58
CA ASP A 80 -8.82 4.72 -10.43
C ASP A 80 -7.51 4.28 -9.74
N VAL A 81 -7.05 3.09 -10.13
CA VAL A 81 -5.71 2.57 -9.84
C VAL A 81 -4.67 3.58 -10.30
N THR A 82 -3.75 3.96 -9.40
CA THR A 82 -2.65 4.87 -9.75
C THR A 82 -1.29 4.19 -9.66
N ASP A 83 -0.46 4.37 -10.67
CA ASP A 83 0.93 3.93 -10.62
C ASP A 83 1.70 4.61 -9.47
N VAL A 84 2.59 3.86 -8.85
CA VAL A 84 3.56 4.35 -7.87
C VAL A 84 4.95 4.02 -8.42
N PRO A 85 5.62 4.97 -9.09
CA PRO A 85 6.93 4.70 -9.68
C PRO A 85 7.93 4.37 -8.56
N VAL A 86 8.54 3.19 -8.67
CA VAL A 86 9.57 2.69 -7.76
C VAL A 86 10.76 2.25 -8.60
N GLU A 87 11.96 2.72 -8.24
CA GLU A 87 13.18 2.30 -8.93
C GLU A 87 13.52 0.83 -8.64
N GLU A 88 13.86 0.09 -9.68
CA GLU A 88 14.33 -1.29 -9.58
C GLU A 88 15.72 -1.33 -8.91
N THR A 89 15.77 -1.81 -7.66
CA THR A 89 17.01 -1.92 -6.88
C THR A 89 17.47 -3.37 -6.66
N ASN A 90 16.90 -4.32 -7.43
CA ASN A 90 17.16 -5.76 -7.30
C ASN A 90 16.91 -6.31 -5.88
N THR A 91 16.03 -5.68 -5.11
CA THR A 91 15.59 -6.18 -3.81
C THR A 91 14.36 -7.07 -3.96
N TRP A 92 14.00 -7.83 -2.92
CA TRP A 92 12.76 -8.61 -2.94
C TRP A 92 11.51 -7.76 -3.23
N LEU A 93 11.52 -6.49 -2.82
CA LEU A 93 10.37 -5.59 -2.95
C LEU A 93 10.27 -4.89 -4.32
N THR A 94 11.37 -4.84 -5.10
CA THR A 94 11.37 -4.15 -6.39
C THR A 94 11.56 -5.11 -7.56
N LYS A 95 12.28 -6.23 -7.35
CA LYS A 95 12.72 -7.11 -8.43
C LYS A 95 11.54 -7.71 -9.18
N GLY A 96 11.41 -7.33 -10.45
CA GLY A 96 10.35 -7.84 -11.33
C GLY A 96 8.95 -7.48 -10.85
N LYS A 97 8.80 -6.32 -10.18
CA LYS A 97 7.55 -5.86 -9.59
C LYS A 97 7.25 -4.42 -9.99
N GLU A 98 5.98 -4.15 -10.25
CA GLU A 98 5.44 -2.80 -10.38
C GLU A 98 4.54 -2.48 -9.20
N TRP A 99 4.52 -1.22 -8.79
CA TRP A 99 3.80 -0.77 -7.61
C TRP A 99 2.63 0.13 -8.00
N TYR A 100 1.50 -0.09 -7.34
CA TYR A 100 0.24 0.61 -7.59
C TYR A 100 -0.39 1.07 -6.28
N MET A 101 -1.38 1.92 -6.41
CA MET A 101 -2.19 2.42 -5.32
C MET A 101 -3.67 2.39 -5.71
N ASP A 102 -4.47 1.75 -4.87
CA ASP A 102 -5.93 1.80 -4.91
C ASP A 102 -6.48 2.61 -3.74
N THR A 103 -7.59 3.29 -4.00
CA THR A 103 -8.38 3.98 -2.97
C THR A 103 -9.65 3.19 -2.73
N LEU A 104 -9.95 2.85 -1.48
CA LEU A 104 -11.13 2.08 -1.10
C LEU A 104 -11.95 2.86 -0.08
N LYS A 105 -13.26 2.93 -0.28
CA LYS A 105 -14.18 3.57 0.67
C LYS A 105 -14.78 2.55 1.61
N ILE A 106 -14.83 2.86 2.90
CA ILE A 106 -15.60 2.07 3.85
C ILE A 106 -17.09 2.40 3.68
N LYS A 107 -17.93 1.40 3.38
CA LYS A 107 -19.36 1.59 3.13
C LYS A 107 -20.07 2.11 4.39
N GLY A 108 -20.81 3.20 4.23
CA GLY A 108 -21.56 3.83 5.32
C GLY A 108 -20.74 4.81 6.16
N GLU A 109 -19.44 4.97 5.86
CA GLU A 109 -18.55 5.85 6.59
C GLU A 109 -17.93 6.93 5.69
N LYS A 110 -17.42 8.00 6.32
CA LYS A 110 -16.51 8.95 5.69
C LYS A 110 -15.05 8.54 5.95
N SER A 111 -14.76 7.26 5.74
CA SER A 111 -13.45 6.66 5.98
C SER A 111 -12.89 6.05 4.69
N TRP A 112 -11.60 6.24 4.46
CA TRP A 112 -10.89 5.84 3.25
C TRP A 112 -9.66 5.00 3.58
N ILE A 113 -9.43 3.95 2.79
CA ILE A 113 -8.25 3.11 2.83
C ILE A 113 -7.45 3.34 1.55
N TYR A 114 -6.17 3.64 1.70
CA TYR A 114 -5.25 3.76 0.56
C TYR A 114 -4.35 2.54 0.55
N ALA A 115 -4.58 1.61 -0.36
CA ALA A 115 -3.83 0.37 -0.49
C ALA A 115 -2.69 0.57 -1.50
N ILE A 116 -1.45 0.54 -1.01
CA ILE A 116 -0.24 0.56 -1.83
C ILE A 116 0.28 -0.88 -1.88
N TYR A 117 0.42 -1.42 -3.08
CA TYR A 117 0.79 -2.81 -3.29
C TYR A 117 1.69 -2.96 -4.52
N SER A 118 2.24 -4.16 -4.69
CA SER A 118 2.99 -4.52 -5.89
C SER A 118 2.34 -5.71 -6.59
N MET A 119 2.58 -5.83 -7.89
CA MET A 119 2.26 -7.01 -8.69
C MET A 119 3.51 -7.46 -9.43
N THR A 120 3.60 -8.75 -9.76
CA THR A 120 4.72 -9.25 -10.56
C THR A 120 4.55 -8.88 -12.03
N VAL A 121 5.65 -8.52 -12.69
CA VAL A 121 5.68 -8.21 -14.13
C VAL A 121 5.18 -9.40 -14.95
N GLU A 122 5.50 -10.63 -14.55
CA GLU A 122 4.96 -11.87 -15.17
C GLU A 122 3.42 -11.89 -15.16
N ARG A 123 2.81 -11.48 -14.05
CA ARG A 123 1.35 -11.40 -13.91
C ARG A 123 0.74 -10.31 -14.77
N ILE A 124 1.37 -9.13 -14.80
CA ILE A 124 0.87 -7.96 -15.56
C ILE A 124 0.96 -8.20 -17.07
N TYR A 125 2.07 -8.76 -17.53
CA TYR A 125 2.39 -8.87 -18.96
C TYR A 125 2.28 -10.29 -19.54
N GLY A 126 1.95 -11.29 -18.72
CA GLY A 126 1.71 -12.67 -19.15
C GLY A 126 2.95 -13.39 -19.70
N LYS A 127 4.13 -13.13 -19.15
CA LYS A 127 5.38 -13.82 -19.53
C LYS A 127 5.68 -15.00 -18.64
#